data_AF-A0A6I3D805-F1
#
_entry.id   AF-A0A6I3D805-F1
#
_cell.length_a   1.000
_cell.length_b   1.000
_cell.length_c   1.000
_cell.angle_alpha   90.00
_cell.angle_beta   90.00
_cell.angle_gamma   90.00
#
_symmetry.space_group_name_H-M   'P 1'
#
loop_
_entity.id
_entity.type
_entity.pdbx_description
1 polymer ?
#
loop_
_entity_poly.entity_id
_entity_poly.type
_entity_poly.pdbx_seq_one_letter_code
_entity_poly.pdbx_strand_id
1 'polypeptide(L)'
;DFLNAVLSIETEASPHEVLAIAQSLEVQARRERKEHWGPRTLDVDLLLYGDETVSTPDLEVPHPRMWERAFVLAPLSEVAPELADVPAGGWTGVRRIPVALVLK
;
A
#
# COMPACT_ATOMS: atom_id res chain seq x y z
N ASP A 1 -9.37 -9.08 -14.96
CA ASP A 1 -9.19 -7.74 -14.37
C ASP A 1 -8.76 -7.84 -12.92
N PHE A 2 -8.06 -6.82 -12.43
CA PHE A 2 -7.60 -6.71 -11.04
C PHE A 2 -8.48 -5.71 -10.30
N LEU A 3 -8.82 -6.01 -9.05
CA LEU A 3 -9.40 -5.04 -8.14
C LEU A 3 -8.25 -4.39 -7.36
N ASN A 4 -8.15 -3.07 -7.44
CA ASN A 4 -7.12 -2.29 -6.74
C ASN A 4 -7.78 -1.37 -5.73
N ALA A 5 -7.19 -1.27 -4.54
CA ALA A 5 -7.67 -0.42 -3.46
C ALA A 5 -6.47 0.15 -2.70
N VAL A 6 -6.66 1.31 -2.08
CA VAL A 6 -5.69 1.93 -1.17
C VAL A 6 -6.39 2.11 0.17
N LEU A 7 -5.65 1.81 1.25
CA LEU A 7 -6.11 1.97 2.62
C LEU A 7 -5.17 2.90 3.36
N SER A 8 -5.73 3.78 4.19
CA SER A 8 -5.01 4.48 5.24
C SER A 8 -5.33 3.80 6.56
N ILE A 9 -4.31 3.51 7.36
CA ILE A 9 -4.42 2.82 8.64
C ILE A 9 -3.64 3.57 9.71
N GLU A 10 -4.10 3.50 10.95
CA GLU A 10 -3.33 3.91 12.12
C GLU A 10 -2.70 2.67 12.75
N THR A 11 -1.41 2.74 13.06
CA THR A 11 -0.67 1.62 13.63
C THR A 11 0.48 2.13 14.51
N GLU A 12 0.81 1.36 15.55
CA GLU A 12 2.03 1.55 16.35
C GLU A 12 3.20 0.69 15.83
N ALA A 13 2.92 -0.20 14.88
CA ALA A 13 3.93 -1.08 14.27
C ALA A 13 4.82 -0.30 13.29
N SER A 14 6.13 -0.48 13.40
CA SER A 14 7.14 0.11 12.52
C SER A 14 6.96 -0.27 11.04
N PRO A 15 7.58 0.46 10.10
CA PRO A 15 7.49 0.14 8.67
C PRO A 15 7.84 -1.32 8.32
N HIS A 16 8.85 -1.88 8.99
CA HIS A 16 9.27 -3.28 8.76
C HIS A 16 8.28 -4.29 9.35
N GLU A 17 7.63 -3.97 10.47
CA GLU A 17 6.55 -4.80 11.01
C GLU A 17 5.32 -4.78 10.11
N VAL A 18 4.97 -3.62 9.54
CA VAL A 18 3.91 -3.51 8.53
C VAL A 18 4.24 -4.33 7.29
N LEU A 19 5.48 -4.27 6.80
CA LEU A 19 5.95 -5.12 5.68
C LEU A 19 5.80 -6.61 6.00
N ALA A 20 6.22 -7.03 7.20
CA ALA A 20 6.10 -8.43 7.63
C ALA A 20 4.63 -8.88 7.71
N ILE A 21 3.74 -8.01 8.19
CA ILE A 21 2.29 -8.27 8.22
C ILE A 21 1.75 -8.40 6.79
N ALA A 22 2.08 -7.49 5.88
CA ALA A 22 1.66 -7.53 4.48
C ALA A 22 2.08 -8.84 3.80
N GLN A 23 3.37 -9.22 3.93
CA GLN A 23 3.90 -10.49 3.39
C GLN A 23 3.17 -11.72 3.98
N SER A 24 2.85 -11.69 5.28
CA SER A 24 2.09 -12.76 5.93
C SER A 24 0.67 -12.89 5.36
N LEU A 25 -0.01 -11.78 5.11
CA LEU A 25 -1.36 -11.77 4.51
C LEU A 25 -1.34 -12.33 3.09
N GLU A 26 -0.34 -11.97 2.28
CA GLU A 26 -0.18 -12.56 0.94
C GLU A 26 0.04 -14.07 0.99
N VAL A 27 0.90 -14.54 1.89
CA VAL A 27 1.16 -15.98 2.06
C VAL A 27 -0.13 -16.69 2.46
N GLN A 28 -0.92 -16.12 3.36
CA GLN A 28 -2.21 -16.67 3.78
C GLN A 28 -3.21 -16.72 2.61
N ALA A 29 -3.32 -15.64 1.82
CA ALA A 29 -4.19 -15.58 0.65
C ALA A 29 -3.79 -16.61 -0.43
N ARG A 30 -2.49 -16.96 -0.53
CA ARG A 30 -2.00 -18.00 -1.45
C ARG A 30 -2.20 -19.43 -0.93
N ARG A 31 -2.47 -19.64 0.37
CA ARG A 31 -2.80 -20.97 0.91
C ARG A 31 -4.15 -21.48 0.39
N GLU A 32 -5.00 -20.60 -0.11
CA GLU A 32 -6.18 -20.95 -0.92
C GLU A 32 -5.77 -21.37 -2.34
N ARG A 33 -4.90 -22.39 -2.46
CA ARG A 33 -4.35 -22.84 -3.75
C ARG A 33 -5.47 -23.29 -4.70
N LYS A 34 -5.84 -22.41 -5.62
CA LYS A 34 -6.70 -22.76 -6.77
C LYS A 34 -5.87 -23.34 -7.92
N GLU A 35 -4.64 -22.85 -8.17
CA GLU A 35 -3.68 -23.40 -9.17
C GLU A 35 -2.22 -23.11 -8.79
N HIS A 36 -1.27 -23.99 -9.16
CA HIS A 36 0.14 -23.95 -8.72
C HIS A 36 0.97 -22.79 -9.33
N TRP A 37 0.53 -22.23 -10.46
CA TRP A 37 1.15 -21.09 -11.16
C TRP A 37 0.10 -20.02 -11.50
N GLY A 38 -1.02 -20.04 -10.78
CA GLY A 38 -2.11 -19.11 -10.99
C GLY A 38 -1.74 -17.68 -10.57
N PRO A 39 -2.51 -16.69 -11.04
CA PRO A 39 -2.34 -15.30 -10.62
C PRO A 39 -2.35 -15.16 -9.09
N ARG A 40 -1.58 -14.20 -8.55
CA ARG A 40 -1.60 -13.90 -7.12
C ARG A 40 -3.02 -13.51 -6.71
N THR A 41 -3.51 -14.09 -5.63
CA THR A 41 -4.83 -13.78 -5.07
C THR A 41 -4.85 -12.43 -4.34
N LEU A 42 -3.70 -12.01 -3.81
CA LEU A 42 -3.50 -10.75 -3.10
C LEU A 42 -2.06 -10.25 -3.30
N ASP A 43 -1.90 -8.93 -3.41
CA ASP A 43 -0.63 -8.21 -3.46
C ASP A 43 -0.77 -6.95 -2.58
N VAL A 44 0.11 -6.77 -1.59
CA VAL A 44 0.01 -5.67 -0.61
C VAL A 44 1.34 -4.91 -0.55
N ASP A 45 1.34 -3.69 -1.07
CA ASP A 45 2.48 -2.77 -1.04
C ASP A 45 2.32 -1.71 0.07
N LEU A 46 3.38 -1.44 0.85
CA LEU A 46 3.44 -0.27 1.73
C LEU A 46 3.81 0.97 0.91
N LEU A 47 2.87 1.89 0.72
CA LEU A 47 3.06 3.07 -0.14
C LEU A 47 3.75 4.23 0.58
N LEU A 48 3.23 4.61 1.75
CA LEU A 48 3.66 5.74 2.57
C LEU A 48 3.57 5.35 4.05
N TYR A 49 4.41 5.94 4.90
CA TYR A 49 4.36 5.73 6.35
C TYR A 49 4.62 7.04 7.09
N GLY A 50 3.58 7.66 7.65
CA GLY A 50 3.71 8.85 8.50
C GLY A 50 4.43 10.02 7.83
N ASP A 51 5.65 10.31 8.29
CA ASP A 51 6.62 11.27 7.72
C ASP A 51 7.97 10.57 7.42
N GLU A 52 8.01 9.24 7.51
CA GLU A 52 9.23 8.46 7.45
C GLU A 52 9.67 8.17 6.02
N THR A 53 10.99 8.23 5.83
CA THR A 53 11.68 7.71 4.64
C THR A 53 12.48 6.49 5.06
N VAL A 54 12.24 5.37 4.41
CA VAL A 54 12.98 4.11 4.60
C VAL A 54 13.69 3.76 3.30
N SER A 55 14.96 3.39 3.39
CA SER A 55 15.79 3.00 2.25
C SER A 55 16.68 1.83 2.68
N THR A 56 16.06 0.66 2.83
CA THR A 56 16.75 -0.60 3.12
C THR A 56 16.66 -1.55 1.92
N PRO A 57 17.49 -2.59 1.84
CA PRO A 57 17.45 -3.54 0.72
C PRO A 57 16.11 -4.26 0.53
N ASP A 58 15.29 -4.33 1.57
CA ASP A 58 14.00 -5.01 1.62
C ASP A 58 12.79 -4.07 1.65
N LEU A 59 12.99 -2.77 1.92
CA LEU A 59 11.92 -1.79 2.03
C LEU A 59 12.35 -0.39 1.56
N GLU A 60 11.61 0.15 0.61
CA GLU A 60 11.68 1.56 0.21
C GLU A 60 10.35 2.25 0.51
N VAL A 61 10.40 3.28 1.35
CA VAL A 61 9.27 4.16 1.68
C VAL A 61 9.72 5.61 1.50
N PRO A 62 8.98 6.47 0.78
CA PRO A 62 7.81 6.13 -0.03
C PRO A 62 8.08 5.09 -1.11
N HIS A 63 7.06 4.31 -1.49
CA HIS A 63 7.21 3.29 -2.51
C HIS A 63 7.64 3.93 -3.84
N PRO A 64 8.78 3.51 -4.44
CA PRO A 64 9.49 4.27 -5.47
C PRO A 64 8.67 4.50 -6.73
N ARG A 65 7.72 3.61 -7.03
CA ARG A 65 6.93 3.62 -8.26
C ARG A 65 5.44 3.93 -8.04
N MET A 66 5.02 4.36 -6.85
CA MET A 66 3.57 4.54 -6.60
C MET A 66 2.95 5.63 -7.48
N TRP A 67 3.70 6.72 -7.74
CA TRP A 67 3.26 7.84 -8.58
C TRP A 67 3.22 7.53 -10.08
N GLU A 68 3.79 6.42 -10.51
CA GLU A 68 3.73 5.98 -11.91
C GLU A 68 2.53 5.06 -12.18
N ARG A 69 1.86 4.59 -11.12
CA ARG A 69 0.84 3.54 -11.20
C ARG A 69 -0.56 4.15 -11.08
N ALA A 70 -1.26 4.28 -12.21
CA ALA A 70 -2.63 4.82 -12.23
C ALA A 70 -3.61 4.04 -11.32
N PHE A 71 -3.44 2.72 -11.22
CA PHE A 71 -4.26 1.88 -10.34
C PHE A 71 -3.96 2.05 -8.83
N VAL A 72 -2.89 2.77 -8.49
CA VAL A 72 -2.59 3.23 -7.13
C VAL A 72 -3.12 4.66 -6.95
N LEU A 73 -2.82 5.55 -7.90
CA LEU A 73 -3.19 6.96 -7.82
C LEU A 73 -4.70 7.21 -7.82
N ALA A 74 -5.46 6.46 -8.62
CA ALA A 74 -6.92 6.62 -8.67
C ALA A 74 -7.60 6.33 -7.31
N PRO A 75 -7.41 5.16 -6.67
CA PRO A 75 -7.96 4.94 -5.33
C PRO A 75 -7.27 5.79 -4.25
N LEU A 76 -6.00 6.17 -4.40
CA LEU A 76 -5.34 7.09 -3.47
C LEU A 76 -6.02 8.46 -3.46
N SER A 77 -6.41 9.00 -4.62
CA SER A 77 -7.08 10.30 -4.68
C SER A 77 -8.48 10.30 -4.07
N GLU A 78 -9.11 9.14 -3.94
CA GLU A 78 -10.39 8.99 -3.23
C GLU A 78 -10.20 9.04 -1.71
N VAL A 79 -9.12 8.44 -1.18
CA VAL A 79 -8.89 8.33 0.28
C VAL A 79 -7.99 9.42 0.84
N ALA A 80 -7.11 9.99 0.04
CA ALA A 80 -6.16 11.05 0.41
C ALA A 80 -5.84 11.94 -0.83
N PRO A 81 -6.82 12.77 -1.28
CA PRO A 81 -6.68 13.60 -2.47
C PRO A 81 -5.41 14.47 -2.47
N GLU A 82 -5.02 14.98 -1.30
CA GLU A 82 -3.86 15.84 -1.12
C GLU A 82 -2.51 15.14 -1.40
N LEU A 83 -2.48 13.80 -1.43
CA LEU A 83 -1.28 13.01 -1.68
C LEU A 83 -1.14 12.60 -3.16
N ALA A 84 -2.26 12.57 -3.89
CA ALA A 84 -2.27 12.12 -5.29
C ALA A 84 -1.63 13.14 -6.24
N ASP A 85 -1.72 14.44 -5.93
CA ASP A 85 -1.17 15.53 -6.75
C ASP A 85 0.26 15.94 -6.37
N VAL A 86 0.89 15.23 -5.42
CA VAL A 86 2.24 15.54 -4.95
C VAL A 86 3.29 14.90 -5.87
N PRO A 87 4.27 15.66 -6.41
CA PRO A 87 5.36 15.08 -7.18
C PRO A 87 6.20 14.10 -6.34
N ALA A 88 6.83 13.12 -6.98
CA ALA A 88 7.77 12.23 -6.32
C ALA A 88 8.82 13.04 -5.53
N GLY A 89 8.91 12.81 -4.22
CA GLY A 89 9.81 13.51 -3.30
C GLY A 89 9.31 14.84 -2.73
N GLY A 90 8.10 15.30 -3.07
CA GLY A 90 7.46 16.50 -2.52
C GLY A 90 6.52 16.23 -1.33
N TRP A 91 6.45 14.99 -0.87
CA TRP A 91 5.55 14.56 0.19
C TRP A 91 5.97 15.09 1.56
N THR A 92 5.03 15.68 2.29
CA THR A 92 5.20 16.16 3.66
C THR A 92 4.00 15.69 4.49
N GLY A 93 4.14 14.52 5.10
CA GLY A 93 3.18 13.95 6.04
C GLY A 93 1.95 13.31 5.43
N VAL A 94 1.52 12.22 6.06
CA VAL A 94 0.19 11.64 5.87
C VAL A 94 -0.75 12.25 6.91
N ARG A 95 -1.83 12.89 6.44
CA ARG A 95 -2.90 13.34 7.35
C ARG A 95 -3.79 12.15 7.70
N ARG A 96 -4.33 12.18 8.93
CA ARG A 96 -5.29 11.21 9.42
C ARG A 96 -6.59 11.33 8.64
N ILE A 97 -6.99 10.26 7.95
CA ILE A 97 -8.26 10.19 7.26
C ILE A 97 -8.95 8.89 7.67
N PRO A 98 -10.17 8.94 8.22
CA PRO A 98 -10.93 7.73 8.50
C PRO A 98 -11.28 7.05 7.16
N VAL A 99 -10.74 5.86 6.94
CA VAL A 99 -11.07 5.05 5.75
C VAL A 99 -12.14 4.04 6.13
N ALA A 100 -13.30 4.14 5.48
CA ALA A 100 -14.32 3.10 5.52
C ALA A 100 -14.12 2.18 4.31
N LEU A 101 -13.62 0.96 4.54
CA LEU A 101 -13.48 -0.02 3.47
C LEU A 101 -14.84 -0.68 3.22
N VAL A 102 -15.44 -0.42 2.06
CA VAL A 102 -16.61 -1.18 1.58
C VAL A 102 -16.14 -2.08 0.45
N LEU A 103 -15.85 -3.34 0.77
CA LEU A 103 -15.62 -4.38 -0.23
C LEU A 103 -16.99 -4.84 -0.74
N LYS A 104 -17.26 -4.64 -2.04
CA LYS A 104 -18.43 -5.21 -2.73
C LYS A 104 -18.03 -6.45 -3.52
#